data_AF-A0A3N5UTP1-F1
#
_entry.id   AF-A0A3N5UTP1-F1
#
_cell.length_a   1.000
_cell.length_b   1.000
_cell.length_c   1.000
_cell.angle_alpha   90.00
_cell.angle_beta   90.00
_cell.angle_gamma   90.00
#
_symmetry.space_group_name_H-M   'P 1'
#
loop_
_entity.id
_entity.type
_entity.pdbx_description
1 polymer ?
#
loop_
_entity_poly.entity_id
_entity_poly.type
_entity_poly.pdbx_seq_one_letter_code
_entity_poly.pdbx_strand_id
1 'polypeptide(L)'
;MANKKFEMEWPDEELRCVFNAVVVMNSPIAQRYPGGLSAFIEVCPYSYCNEKILTYSSMGGEVNKVIDELISCGFKDKVDFLFIDAGLYLIAGSPGPFDVDLKVGWLKGRFEDGGVYVCFVESMPGFPLKPRKLGAIPETVSEVLEPPIGDGEPLPTIN
;
A
#
# COMPACT_ATOMS: atom_id res chain seq x y z
N MET A 1 -23.68 -15.63 33.81
CA MET A 1 -22.50 -14.97 33.22
C MET A 1 -22.85 -14.71 31.76
N ALA A 2 -23.13 -13.46 31.38
CA ALA A 2 -23.57 -13.12 30.04
C ALA A 2 -22.35 -12.89 29.14
N ASN A 3 -22.26 -13.63 28.03
CA ASN A 3 -21.32 -13.36 26.94
C ASN A 3 -21.67 -12.00 26.34
N LYS A 4 -20.91 -10.95 26.68
CA LYS A 4 -20.90 -9.72 25.89
C LYS A 4 -20.27 -10.04 24.55
N LYS A 5 -21.11 -10.33 23.56
CA LYS A 5 -20.76 -10.19 22.15
C LYS A 5 -20.36 -8.72 21.97
N PHE A 6 -19.09 -8.45 21.75
CA PHE A 6 -18.66 -7.15 21.28
C PHE A 6 -19.19 -7.02 19.85
N GLU A 7 -20.41 -6.50 19.71
CA GLU A 7 -20.85 -5.92 18.44
C GLU A 7 -20.05 -4.64 18.29
N MET A 8 -18.93 -4.75 17.56
CA MET A 8 -18.13 -3.61 17.14
C MET A 8 -18.92 -2.96 16.00
N GLU A 9 -19.47 -1.78 16.27
CA GLU A 9 -20.08 -0.93 15.24
C GLU A 9 -18.97 -0.55 14.24
N TRP A 10 -19.15 -0.93 12.98
CA TRP A 10 -18.23 -0.60 11.90
C TRP A 10 -18.61 0.77 11.31
N PRO A 11 -17.65 1.67 11.05
CA PRO A 11 -17.97 3.01 10.55
C PRO A 11 -18.41 2.99 9.09
N ASP A 12 -19.25 3.97 8.69
CA ASP A 12 -19.74 4.22 7.32
C ASP A 12 -18.64 4.47 6.26
N GLU A 13 -17.37 4.40 6.63
CA GLU A 13 -16.20 4.69 5.78
C GLU A 13 -15.58 3.45 5.12
N GLU A 14 -16.21 2.28 5.22
CA GLU A 14 -15.70 1.06 4.58
C GLU A 14 -15.73 1.16 3.04
N LEU A 15 -14.65 0.73 2.40
CA LEU A 15 -14.59 0.62 0.94
C LEU A 15 -14.66 -0.85 0.54
N ARG A 16 -15.55 -1.17 -0.40
CA ARG A 16 -15.71 -2.53 -0.91
C ARG A 16 -14.68 -2.83 -1.99
N CYS A 17 -13.97 -3.93 -1.84
CA CYS A 17 -13.04 -4.49 -2.82
C CYS A 17 -13.63 -5.77 -3.42
N VAL A 18 -13.65 -5.86 -4.74
CA VAL A 18 -14.12 -7.04 -5.49
C VAL A 18 -13.08 -7.46 -6.51
N PHE A 19 -13.05 -8.75 -6.85
CA PHE A 19 -12.07 -9.32 -7.79
C PHE A 19 -10.63 -8.98 -7.37
N ASN A 20 -9.86 -8.36 -8.27
CA ASN A 20 -8.53 -7.85 -7.98
C ASN A 20 -8.63 -6.38 -7.56
N ALA A 21 -8.20 -6.07 -6.34
CA ALA A 21 -8.27 -4.71 -5.82
C ALA A 21 -6.91 -4.20 -5.34
N VAL A 22 -6.67 -2.91 -5.52
CA VAL A 22 -5.56 -2.18 -4.89
C VAL A 22 -6.15 -1.14 -3.97
N VAL A 23 -5.71 -1.18 -2.72
CA VAL A 23 -6.04 -0.18 -1.70
C VAL A 23 -4.81 0.69 -1.50
N VAL A 24 -4.96 2.00 -1.59
CA VAL A 24 -3.87 2.97 -1.46
C VAL A 24 -4.20 3.97 -0.37
N MET A 25 -3.24 4.35 0.46
CA MET A 25 -3.41 5.50 1.35
C MET A 25 -3.42 6.82 0.57
N ASN A 26 -4.28 7.75 0.95
CA ASN A 26 -4.34 9.05 0.31
C ASN A 26 -3.14 9.94 0.67
N SER A 27 -2.57 9.78 1.87
CA SER A 27 -1.47 10.66 2.33
C SER A 27 -0.17 10.51 1.53
N PRO A 28 0.28 9.30 1.12
CA PRO A 28 1.38 9.17 0.16
C PRO A 28 1.05 9.69 -1.23
N ILE A 29 -0.21 9.58 -1.70
CA ILE A 29 -0.63 10.12 -3.00
C ILE A 29 -0.42 11.63 -3.07
N ALA A 30 -0.89 12.36 -2.06
CA ALA A 30 -0.71 13.80 -1.98
C ALA A 30 0.77 14.24 -1.95
N GLN A 31 1.67 13.38 -1.48
CA GLN A 31 3.10 13.70 -1.34
C GLN A 31 3.95 13.30 -2.55
N ARG A 32 3.60 12.19 -3.22
CA ARG A 32 4.49 11.52 -4.18
C ARG A 32 3.93 11.43 -5.57
N TYR A 33 2.61 11.41 -5.73
CA TYR A 33 2.01 11.24 -7.04
C TYR A 33 1.97 12.59 -7.78
N PRO A 34 2.54 12.69 -9.00
CA PRO A 34 2.48 13.92 -9.79
C PRO A 34 1.03 14.36 -10.04
N GLY A 35 0.68 15.59 -9.67
CA GLY A 35 -0.70 16.09 -9.76
C GLY A 35 -1.63 15.64 -8.61
N GLY A 36 -1.10 14.91 -7.63
CA GLY A 36 -1.81 14.54 -6.40
C GLY A 36 -2.98 13.58 -6.62
N LEU A 37 -3.92 13.59 -5.67
CA LEU A 37 -5.04 12.64 -5.64
C LEU A 37 -5.96 12.77 -6.86
N SER A 38 -6.19 13.99 -7.35
CA SER A 38 -7.01 14.23 -8.53
C SER A 38 -6.43 13.57 -9.78
N ALA A 39 -5.12 13.75 -10.02
CA ALA A 39 -4.46 13.10 -11.14
C ALA A 39 -4.45 11.57 -11.01
N PHE A 40 -4.28 11.04 -9.79
CA PHE A 40 -4.31 9.60 -9.55
C PHE A 40 -5.68 8.97 -9.88
N ILE A 41 -6.77 9.66 -9.53
CA ILE A 41 -8.15 9.20 -9.81
C ILE A 41 -8.42 9.16 -11.32
N GLU A 42 -7.84 10.06 -12.11
CA GLU A 42 -8.00 10.06 -13.57
C GLU A 42 -7.40 8.81 -14.23
N VAL A 43 -6.34 8.25 -13.64
CA VAL A 43 -5.67 7.03 -14.15
C VAL A 43 -6.38 5.76 -13.67
N CYS A 44 -7.10 5.83 -12.56
CA CYS A 44 -7.86 4.73 -11.98
C CYS A 44 -9.38 5.02 -12.03
N PRO A 45 -10.00 5.05 -13.23
CA PRO A 45 -11.44 5.27 -13.33
C PRO A 45 -12.18 4.16 -12.56
N TYR A 46 -13.29 4.51 -11.89
CA TYR A 46 -14.06 3.61 -11.01
C TYR A 46 -13.40 3.29 -9.65
N SER A 47 -12.44 4.11 -9.23
CA SER A 47 -11.96 4.07 -7.86
C SER A 47 -13.02 4.58 -6.88
N TYR A 48 -13.14 3.92 -5.73
CA TYR A 48 -13.88 4.44 -4.58
C TYR A 48 -12.89 5.09 -3.62
N CYS A 49 -13.23 6.25 -3.07
CA CYS A 49 -12.31 7.02 -2.23
C CYS A 49 -13.07 7.60 -1.03
N ASN A 50 -12.47 7.49 0.15
CA ASN A 50 -12.86 8.26 1.33
C ASN A 50 -11.71 9.23 1.71
N GLU A 51 -11.70 9.82 2.89
CA GLU A 51 -10.64 10.75 3.30
C GLU A 51 -9.25 10.08 3.44
N LYS A 52 -9.20 8.80 3.81
CA LYS A 52 -7.96 8.12 4.22
C LYS A 52 -7.39 7.22 3.14
N ILE A 53 -8.26 6.54 2.41
CA ILE A 53 -7.90 5.49 1.46
C ILE A 53 -8.72 5.61 0.16
N LEU A 54 -8.14 5.04 -0.87
CA LEU A 54 -8.76 4.82 -2.17
C LEU A 54 -8.65 3.35 -2.54
N THR A 55 -9.71 2.77 -3.08
CA THR A 55 -9.72 1.42 -3.64
C THR A 55 -9.98 1.47 -5.13
N TYR A 56 -9.18 0.73 -5.89
CA TYR A 56 -9.41 0.46 -7.31
C TYR A 56 -9.62 -1.04 -7.49
N SER A 57 -10.73 -1.45 -8.07
CA SER A 57 -11.05 -2.86 -8.34
C SER A 57 -11.13 -3.11 -9.84
N SER A 58 -10.54 -4.19 -10.34
CA SER A 58 -10.66 -4.65 -11.72
C SER A 58 -10.93 -6.15 -11.79
N MET A 59 -11.73 -6.56 -12.77
CA MET A 59 -11.92 -7.97 -13.15
C MET A 59 -10.78 -8.51 -14.02
N GLY A 60 -9.93 -7.64 -14.56
CA GLY A 60 -8.85 -7.99 -15.48
C GLY A 60 -7.44 -7.71 -14.94
N GLY A 61 -6.47 -7.67 -15.85
CA GLY A 61 -5.06 -7.44 -15.54
C GLY A 61 -4.67 -5.97 -15.36
N GLU A 62 -5.62 -5.04 -15.46
CA GLU A 62 -5.40 -3.59 -15.35
C GLU A 62 -4.86 -3.20 -13.98
N VAL A 63 -5.18 -3.98 -12.95
CA VAL A 63 -4.67 -3.79 -11.59
C VAL A 63 -3.13 -3.80 -11.53
N ASN A 64 -2.48 -4.62 -12.37
CA ASN A 64 -1.01 -4.70 -12.41
C ASN A 64 -0.40 -3.40 -12.93
N LYS A 65 -1.07 -2.73 -13.87
CA LYS A 65 -0.62 -1.42 -14.38
C LYS A 65 -0.63 -0.37 -13.27
N VAL A 66 -1.68 -0.36 -12.46
CA VAL A 66 -1.80 0.55 -11.30
C VAL A 66 -0.70 0.26 -10.27
N ILE A 67 -0.42 -1.02 -10.00
CA ILE A 67 0.67 -1.43 -9.10
C ILE A 67 2.03 -0.98 -9.63
N ASP A 68 2.32 -1.25 -10.91
CA ASP A 68 3.59 -0.87 -11.54
C ASP A 68 3.78 0.65 -11.51
N GLU A 69 2.72 1.41 -11.75
CA GLU A 69 2.72 2.87 -11.68
C GLU A 69 2.97 3.39 -10.26
N LEU A 70 2.28 2.84 -9.25
CA LEU A 70 2.54 3.17 -7.84
C LEU A 70 4.00 2.90 -7.47
N ILE A 71 4.55 1.76 -7.87
CA ILE A 71 5.96 1.41 -7.62
C ILE A 71 6.88 2.41 -8.32
N SER A 72 6.58 2.78 -9.57
CA SER A 72 7.35 3.78 -10.32
C SER A 72 7.35 5.17 -9.66
N CYS A 73 6.27 5.52 -8.94
CA CYS A 73 6.15 6.75 -8.14
C CYS A 73 6.75 6.62 -6.73
N GLY A 74 7.41 5.50 -6.41
CA GLY A 74 8.09 5.27 -5.14
C GLY A 74 7.20 4.82 -3.99
N PHE A 75 5.99 4.33 -4.28
CA PHE A 75 5.12 3.71 -3.28
C PHE A 75 5.61 2.30 -2.95
N LYS A 76 5.37 1.88 -1.71
CA LYS A 76 5.84 0.59 -1.18
C LYS A 76 4.67 -0.32 -0.85
N ASP A 77 4.74 -1.56 -1.33
CA ASP A 77 3.79 -2.62 -0.99
C ASP A 77 3.73 -2.81 0.54
N LYS A 78 2.51 -3.04 1.06
CA LYS A 78 2.14 -3.18 2.47
C LYS A 78 2.41 -1.97 3.36
N VAL A 79 3.11 -0.96 2.86
CA VAL A 79 3.42 0.27 3.58
C VAL A 79 2.53 1.41 3.12
N ASP A 80 2.39 1.62 1.80
CA ASP A 80 1.62 2.71 1.21
C ASP A 80 0.37 2.21 0.46
N PHE A 81 0.43 0.98 -0.05
CA PHE A 81 -0.68 0.32 -0.74
C PHE A 81 -0.71 -1.18 -0.43
N LEU A 82 -1.83 -1.83 -0.74
CA LEU A 82 -2.01 -3.28 -0.62
C LEU A 82 -2.82 -3.81 -1.80
N PHE A 83 -2.33 -4.89 -2.40
CA PHE A 83 -3.12 -5.70 -3.34
C PHE A 83 -3.95 -6.74 -2.60
N ILE A 84 -5.21 -6.88 -2.98
CA ILE A 84 -6.18 -7.83 -2.44
C ILE A 84 -6.79 -8.61 -3.60
N ASP A 85 -6.63 -9.93 -3.57
CA ASP A 85 -7.43 -10.84 -4.40
C ASP A 85 -8.66 -11.27 -3.60
N ALA A 86 -9.77 -10.55 -3.80
CA ALA A 86 -11.06 -10.85 -3.17
C ALA A 86 -11.64 -12.19 -3.66
N GLY A 87 -11.23 -12.66 -4.85
CA GLY A 87 -11.66 -13.93 -5.43
C GLY A 87 -11.22 -15.14 -4.62
N LEU A 88 -10.04 -15.08 -4.00
CA LEU A 88 -9.55 -16.16 -3.11
C LEU A 88 -10.46 -16.39 -1.90
N TYR A 89 -11.14 -15.35 -1.41
CA TYR A 89 -12.00 -15.44 -0.23
C TYR A 89 -13.39 -16.02 -0.55
N LEU A 90 -13.83 -15.97 -1.82
CA LEU A 90 -15.04 -16.66 -2.28
C LEU A 90 -14.90 -18.19 -2.19
N ILE A 91 -13.67 -18.70 -2.36
CA ILE A 91 -13.38 -20.15 -2.37
C ILE A 91 -13.38 -20.73 -0.94
N ALA A 92 -13.28 -19.87 0.10
CA ALA A 92 -13.16 -20.29 1.49
C ALA A 92 -14.40 -21.00 2.07
N GLY A 93 -15.54 -21.02 1.36
CA GLY A 93 -16.72 -21.82 1.74
C GLY A 93 -17.35 -21.44 3.09
N SER A 94 -17.05 -20.25 3.61
CA SER A 94 -17.59 -19.79 4.90
C SER A 94 -19.08 -19.43 4.77
N PRO A 95 -19.96 -19.91 5.66
CA PRO A 95 -21.40 -19.67 5.59
C PRO A 95 -21.82 -18.24 6.03
N GLY A 96 -20.89 -17.31 6.20
CA GLY A 96 -21.20 -15.95 6.63
C GLY A 96 -19.97 -15.04 6.70
N PRO A 97 -20.16 -13.78 7.14
CA PRO A 97 -19.10 -12.79 7.23
C PRO A 97 -17.94 -13.26 8.11
N PHE A 98 -16.71 -12.95 7.72
CA PHE A 98 -15.52 -13.27 8.50
C PHE A 98 -14.43 -12.22 8.36
N ASP A 99 -13.59 -12.09 9.39
CA ASP A 99 -12.47 -11.15 9.38
C ASP A 99 -11.36 -11.64 8.43
N VAL A 100 -10.79 -10.70 7.67
CA VAL A 100 -9.69 -10.94 6.74
C VAL A 100 -8.41 -10.37 7.33
N ASP A 101 -7.42 -11.23 7.53
CA ASP A 101 -6.08 -10.80 7.95
C ASP A 101 -5.27 -10.30 6.75
N LEU A 102 -5.30 -8.98 6.54
CA LEU A 102 -4.63 -8.27 5.46
C LEU A 102 -3.10 -8.14 5.64
N LYS A 103 -2.54 -8.63 6.75
CA LYS A 103 -1.09 -8.59 7.05
C LYS A 103 -0.47 -7.18 6.98
N VAL A 104 -1.27 -6.14 7.22
CA VAL A 104 -0.84 -4.74 7.30
C VAL A 104 -1.41 -4.07 8.56
N GLY A 105 -0.69 -3.09 9.10
CA GLY A 105 -1.06 -2.41 10.35
C GLY A 105 -2.09 -1.31 10.25
N TRP A 106 -2.44 -0.90 9.03
CA TRP A 106 -3.24 0.29 8.74
C TRP A 106 -4.58 0.00 8.06
N LEU A 107 -4.88 -1.27 7.80
CA LEU A 107 -6.17 -1.73 7.29
C LEU A 107 -6.74 -2.83 8.17
N LYS A 108 -8.06 -2.80 8.36
CA LYS A 108 -8.85 -3.98 8.72
C LYS A 108 -9.63 -4.44 7.50
N GLY A 109 -9.84 -5.75 7.38
CA GLY A 109 -10.64 -6.35 6.32
C GLY A 109 -11.73 -7.25 6.88
N ARG A 110 -12.91 -7.23 6.26
CA ARG A 110 -14.00 -8.20 6.48
C ARG A 110 -14.46 -8.71 5.14
N PHE A 111 -14.64 -10.02 5.00
CA PHE A 111 -15.29 -10.58 3.83
C PHE A 111 -16.80 -10.71 4.08
N GLU A 112 -17.60 -10.15 3.19
CA GLU A 112 -19.07 -10.16 3.24
C GLU A 112 -19.63 -9.94 1.84
N ASP A 113 -20.80 -10.54 1.53
CA ASP A 113 -21.50 -10.35 0.25
C ASP A 113 -20.61 -10.49 -1.00
N GLY A 114 -19.67 -11.42 -0.98
CA GLY A 114 -18.78 -11.70 -2.10
C GLY A 114 -17.70 -10.63 -2.36
N GLY A 115 -17.42 -9.76 -1.40
CA GLY A 115 -16.33 -8.78 -1.46
C GLY A 115 -15.57 -8.67 -0.14
N VAL A 116 -14.39 -8.06 -0.21
CA VAL A 116 -13.61 -7.68 0.97
C VAL A 116 -13.88 -6.21 1.25
N TYR A 117 -14.53 -5.91 2.36
CA TYR A 117 -14.68 -4.55 2.87
C TYR A 117 -13.43 -4.17 3.65
N VAL A 118 -12.84 -3.02 3.34
CA VAL A 118 -11.64 -2.51 3.99
C VAL A 118 -11.92 -1.20 4.70
N CYS A 119 -11.33 -1.05 5.88
CA CYS A 119 -11.41 0.16 6.68
C CYS A 119 -10.00 0.59 7.08
N PHE A 120 -9.72 1.89 6.95
CA PHE A 120 -8.49 2.48 7.47
C PHE A 120 -8.51 2.47 9.00
N VAL A 121 -7.41 2.05 9.62
CA VAL A 121 -7.23 2.12 11.06
C VAL A 121 -5.94 2.86 11.40
N GLU A 122 -6.02 3.81 12.32
CA GLU A 122 -4.85 4.48 12.86
C GLU A 122 -4.02 3.47 13.67
N SER A 123 -3.05 2.82 13.00
CA SER A 123 -2.03 1.91 13.54
C SER A 123 -2.55 0.89 14.57
N MET A 124 -2.71 -0.38 14.18
CA MET A 124 -2.88 -1.44 15.19
C MET A 124 -1.63 -1.56 16.09
N PRO A 125 -1.80 -1.73 17.42
CA PRO A 125 -0.68 -1.99 18.32
C PRO A 125 0.05 -3.26 17.86
N GLY A 126 1.35 -3.14 17.56
CA GLY A 126 2.19 -4.22 17.04
C GLY A 126 2.66 -4.03 15.59
N PHE A 127 2.04 -3.15 14.81
CA PHE A 127 2.56 -2.70 13.53
C PHE A 127 2.85 -1.20 13.63
N PRO A 128 4.11 -0.79 13.82
CA PRO A 128 4.40 0.63 13.88
C PRO A 128 4.15 1.24 12.50
N LEU A 129 3.04 1.97 12.34
CA LEU A 129 3.01 3.08 11.41
C LEU A 129 4.06 4.04 11.94
N LYS A 130 5.30 3.94 11.47
CA LYS A 130 6.29 4.98 11.79
C LYS A 130 5.90 6.19 10.95
N PRO A 131 5.32 7.26 11.52
CA PRO A 131 5.41 8.55 10.86
C PRO A 131 6.91 8.86 10.77
N ARG A 132 7.47 8.88 9.57
CA ARG A 132 8.74 9.58 9.38
C ARG A 132 8.42 11.05 9.63
N LYS A 133 8.80 11.55 10.82
CA LYS A 133 9.00 12.98 11.01
C LYS A 133 9.96 13.41 9.90
N LEU A 134 9.51 14.29 9.01
CA LEU A 134 10.39 15.20 8.29
C LEU A 134 11.12 16.00 9.38
N GLY A 135 12.39 15.69 9.62
CA GLY A 135 13.16 16.35 10.66
C GLY A 135 14.57 15.79 10.70
N ALA A 136 15.51 16.64 10.28
CA ALA A 136 16.97 16.47 10.26
C ALA A 136 17.51 15.46 9.24
N ILE A 137 18.03 16.00 8.14
CA ILE A 137 19.22 15.45 7.49
C ILE A 137 20.28 15.35 8.60
N PRO A 138 20.86 14.19 8.91
CA PRO A 138 22.10 14.18 9.67
C PRO A 138 23.18 14.75 8.74
N GLU A 139 23.67 15.96 9.05
CA GLU A 139 24.98 16.44 8.60
C GLU A 139 26.06 15.54 9.21
N THR A 140 26.18 14.31 8.73
CA THR A 140 27.32 13.43 9.03
C THR A 140 27.30 12.30 8.01
N VAL A 141 27.62 12.63 6.75
CA VAL A 141 28.60 11.90 5.93
C VAL A 141 29.17 12.88 4.89
N SER A 142 29.85 13.92 5.35
CA SER A 142 30.94 14.50 4.57
C SER A 142 32.20 13.79 5.02
N GLU A 143 32.43 12.56 4.56
CA GLU A 143 33.77 11.98 4.54
C GLU A 143 33.85 10.88 3.48
N VAL A 144 34.60 11.22 2.43
CA VAL A 144 35.50 10.36 1.65
C VAL A 144 34.87 9.19 0.91
N LEU A 145 34.58 9.44 -0.37
CA LEU A 145 34.85 8.49 -1.45
C LEU A 145 35.54 9.27 -2.58
N GLU A 146 36.82 9.58 -2.40
CA GLU A 146 37.69 9.75 -3.55
C GLU A 146 37.84 8.38 -4.23
N PRO A 147 37.69 8.27 -5.55
CA PRO A 147 38.03 7.03 -6.25
C PRO A 147 39.53 6.79 -6.10
N PRO A 148 39.99 5.53 -5.88
CA PRO A 148 41.41 5.25 -5.93
C PRO A 148 41.93 5.61 -7.32
N ILE A 149 42.88 6.55 -7.34
CA ILE A 149 43.75 6.82 -8.47
C ILE A 149 44.41 5.48 -8.81
N GLY A 150 43.96 4.86 -9.91
CA GLY A 150 44.64 3.71 -10.48
C GLY A 150 45.99 4.17 -10.99
N ASP A 151 47.06 3.74 -10.32
CA ASP A 151 48.41 3.81 -10.82
C ASP A 151 48.46 3.09 -12.17
N GLY A 152 48.78 3.86 -13.22
CA GLY A 152 48.98 3.32 -14.55
C GLY A 152 50.21 2.42 -14.57
N GLU A 153 50.01 1.12 -14.69
CA GLU A 153 51.05 0.24 -15.19
C GLU A 153 51.28 0.52 -16.69
N PRO A 154 52.53 0.70 -17.14
CA PRO A 154 52.83 0.88 -18.56
C PRO A 154 52.65 -0.45 -19.30
N LEU A 155 51.94 -0.38 -20.44
CA LEU A 155 51.79 -1.48 -21.39
C LEU A 155 53.17 -1.99 -21.87
N PRO A 156 53.39 -3.31 -21.98
CA PRO A 156 54.61 -3.85 -22.58
C PRO A 156 54.63 -3.58 -24.09
N THR A 157 55.71 -2.95 -24.55
CA THR A 157 56.07 -2.81 -25.96
C THR A 157 56.34 -4.20 -26.54
N ILE A 158 55.58 -4.60 -27.55
CA ILE A 158 55.87 -5.78 -28.36
C ILE A 158 56.80 -5.33 -29.49
N ASN A 159 58.01 -5.89 -29.54
CA ASN A 159 58.94 -5.84 -30.67
C ASN A 159 58.49 -6.81 -31.77
#